data_AF-A0A2S6VDE3-F1
#
_entry.id   AF-A0A2S6VDE3-F1
#
_cell.length_a   1.000
_cell.length_b   1.000
_cell.length_c   1.000
_cell.angle_alpha   90.00
_cell.angle_beta   90.00
_cell.angle_gamma   90.00
#
_symmetry.space_group_name_H-M   'P 1'
#
loop_
_entity.id
_entity.type
_entity.pdbx_description
1 polymer ?
#
loop_
_entity_poly.entity_id
_entity_poly.type
_entity_poly.pdbx_seq_one_letter_code
_entity_poly.pdbx_strand_id
1 'polypeptide(L)' 'MSNNKFGLTLKNILLAPVRLVQYIWEAVSRIFGPSEDRYPATGVQPFEGEPADDKTDDW' A
#
# COMPACT_ATOMS: atom_id res chain seq x y z
N MET A 1 -19.91 30.77 -37.47
CA MET A 1 -19.72 30.18 -36.13
C MET A 1 -19.36 28.71 -36.32
N SER A 2 -18.06 28.38 -36.28
CA SER A 2 -17.56 27.02 -36.61
C SER A 2 -17.79 26.07 -35.44
N ASN A 3 -18.63 25.05 -35.63
CA ASN A 3 -18.96 24.05 -34.63
C ASN A 3 -17.83 23.01 -34.57
N ASN A 4 -16.87 23.24 -33.66
CA ASN A 4 -15.73 22.36 -33.42
C ASN A 4 -16.15 21.06 -32.70
N LYS A 5 -16.98 20.23 -33.33
CA LYS A 5 -17.31 18.87 -32.87
C LYS A 5 -16.08 17.96 -32.88
N PHE A 6 -15.10 18.29 -33.72
CA PHE A 6 -13.82 17.57 -33.86
C PHE A 6 -12.96 17.61 -32.57
N GLY A 7 -12.93 18.76 -31.89
CA GLY A 7 -12.20 18.92 -30.62
C GLY A 7 -12.86 18.21 -29.43
N LEU A 8 -14.14 17.81 -29.56
CA LEU A 8 -14.88 17.10 -28.51
C LEU A 8 -14.73 15.58 -28.63
N THR A 9 -14.66 15.05 -29.86
CA THR A 9 -14.47 13.61 -30.12
C THR A 9 -13.07 13.11 -29.72
N LEU A 10 -12.02 13.92 -29.93
CA LEU A 10 -10.64 13.58 -29.54
C LEU A 10 -10.46 13.46 -28.01
N LYS A 11 -11.14 14.31 -27.24
CA LYS A 11 -11.07 14.28 -25.76
C LYS A 11 -11.66 12.99 -25.21
N ASN A 12 -12.76 12.50 -25.76
CA ASN A 12 -13.45 11.34 -25.22
C ASN A 12 -12.74 10.01 -25.51
N ILE A 13 -12.05 9.88 -26.66
CA ILE A 13 -11.29 8.66 -27.01
C ILE A 13 -9.98 8.58 -26.20
N LEU A 14 -9.33 9.72 -25.92
CA LEU A 14 -8.07 9.74 -25.19
C LEU A 14 -8.26 9.63 -23.67
N LEU A 15 -9.37 10.11 -23.10
CA LEU A 15 -9.58 10.19 -21.66
C LEU A 15 -10.15 8.92 -21.02
N ALA A 16 -10.89 8.10 -21.78
CA ALA A 16 -11.40 6.82 -21.29
C ALA A 16 -10.29 5.84 -20.82
N PRO A 17 -9.22 5.60 -21.59
CA PRO A 17 -8.13 4.72 -21.14
C PRO A 17 -7.36 5.31 -19.95
N VAL A 18 -7.23 6.64 -19.86
CA VAL A 18 -6.54 7.31 -18.74
C VAL A 18 -7.22 7.01 -17.40
N ARG A 19 -8.55 7.04 -17.35
CA ARG A 19 -9.31 6.75 -16.11
C ARG A 19 -9.16 5.30 -15.67
N LEU A 20 -9.15 4.36 -16.62
CA LEU A 20 -8.95 2.94 -16.33
C LEU A 20 -7.54 2.68 -15.78
N VAL A 21 -6.51 3.28 -16.40
CA VAL A 21 -5.13 3.17 -15.94
C VAL A 21 -4.98 3.76 -14.54
N GLN A 22 -5.58 4.93 -14.26
CA GLN A 22 -5.58 5.53 -12.94
C GLN A 22 -6.21 4.60 -11.88
N TYR A 23 -7.38 4.02 -12.17
CA TYR A 23 -8.06 3.11 -11.25
C TYR A 23 -7.24 1.83 -10.94
N ILE A 24 -6.63 1.23 -11.96
CA ILE A 24 -5.76 0.06 -11.78
C ILE A 24 -4.48 0.45 -11.02
N TRP A 25 -3.90 1.61 -11.32
CA TRP A 25 -2.68 2.11 -10.69
C TRP A 25 -2.86 2.34 -9.19
N GLU A 26 -4.01 2.88 -8.76
CA GLU A 26 -4.34 3.05 -7.34
C GLU A 26 -4.31 1.70 -6.61
N ALA A 27 -4.93 0.64 -7.17
CA ALA A 27 -4.92 -0.69 -6.57
C ALA A 27 -3.52 -1.32 -6.54
N VAL A 28 -2.75 -1.19 -7.64
CA VAL A 28 -1.37 -1.68 -7.72
C VAL A 28 -0.49 -0.98 -6.70
N SER A 29 -0.60 0.34 -6.57
CA SER A 29 0.17 1.13 -5.61
C SER A 29 -0.15 0.79 -4.15
N ARG A 30 -1.36 0.27 -3.87
CA ARG A 30 -1.71 -0.22 -2.54
C ARG A 30 -1.14 -1.59 -2.22
N ILE A 31 -1.07 -2.50 -3.20
CA ILE A 31 -0.60 -3.88 -3.02
C ILE A 31 0.92 -3.97 -3.07
N PHE A 32 1.52 -3.25 -4.02
CA PHE A 32 2.95 -3.27 -4.32
C PHE A 32 3.66 -1.95 -3.96
N GLY A 33 2.95 -1.03 -3.32
CA GLY A 33 3.56 0.19 -2.81
C GLY A 33 4.59 -0.10 -1.73
N PRO A 34 5.43 0.90 -1.41
CA PRO A 34 6.32 0.82 -0.26
C PRO A 34 5.51 0.39 0.97
N SER A 35 5.98 -0.66 1.63
CA SER A 35 5.35 -1.10 2.87
C SER A 35 5.42 0.05 3.87
N GLU A 36 4.27 0.50 4.37
CA GLU A 36 4.23 1.32 5.59
C GLU A 36 4.46 0.46 6.83
N ASP A 37 5.38 -0.50 6.71
CA ASP A 37 5.81 -1.30 7.83
C ASP A 37 6.57 -0.38 8.77
N ARG A 38 5.83 0.15 9.74
CA ARG A 38 6.34 0.90 10.88
C ARG A 38 6.91 -0.04 11.94
N TYR A 39 7.17 -1.32 11.62
CA TYR A 39 8.05 -2.10 12.47
C TYR A 39 9.45 -1.51 12.43
N PRO A 40 10.07 -1.28 13.59
CA PRO A 40 11.48 -0.97 13.62
C PRO A 40 12.25 -2.12 12.96
N ALA A 41 13.28 -1.79 12.16
CA ALA A 41 14.16 -2.77 11.52
C ALA A 41 14.79 -3.78 12.50
N THR A 42 14.73 -3.45 13.79
CA THR A 42 15.06 -4.32 14.91
C THR A 42 13.91 -4.31 15.91
N GLY A 43 13.31 -5.46 16.18
CA GLY A 43 12.37 -5.60 17.29
C GLY A 43 13.14 -5.48 18.61
N VAL A 44 12.85 -4.46 19.40
CA VAL A 44 13.17 -4.53 20.83
C VAL A 44 12.09 -5.42 21.43
N GLN A 45 12.46 -6.64 21.79
CA GLN A 45 11.58 -7.56 22.47
C GLN A 45 11.09 -6.89 23.76
N PRO A 46 9.78 -6.63 23.95
CA PRO A 46 9.28 -5.86 25.10
C PRO A 46 9.32 -6.64 26.43
N PHE A 47 9.81 -7.88 26.40
CA PHE A 47 9.99 -8.69 27.60
C PHE A 47 11.48 -8.98 27.78
N GLU A 48 12.14 -8.13 28.56
CA GLU A 48 13.27 -8.53 29.41
C GLU A 48 12.70 -9.26 30.65
N GLY A 49 11.85 -10.26 30.43
CA GLY A 49 11.38 -11.10 31.52
C GLY A 49 12.58 -11.90 32.01
N GLU A 50 12.92 -11.78 33.29
CA GLU A 50 13.88 -12.68 33.93
C GLU A 50 13.47 -14.11 33.56
N PRO A 51 14.41 -14.95 33.08
CA PRO A 51 14.13 -16.37 32.88
C PRO A 51 13.48 -16.90 34.16
N ALA A 52 12.42 -17.71 34.01
CA ALA A 52 11.84 -18.37 35.17
C ALA A 52 12.96 -19.12 35.88
N ASP A 53 13.23 -18.73 37.12
CA ASP A 53 14.22 -19.33 37.99
C ASP A 53 13.99 -20.85 37.97
N ASP A 54 15.03 -21.62 37.68
CA ASP A 54 14.97 -23.09 37.69
C ASP A 54 14.81 -23.52 39.16
N LYS A 55 13.60 -23.35 39.69
CA LYS A 55 13.19 -24.08 40.87
C LYS A 55 13.01 -25.51 40.39
N THR A 56 14.09 -26.27 40.50
CA THR A 56 14.00 -27.71 40.69
C THR A 56 13.00 -27.90 41.83
N ASP A 57 11.77 -28.30 41.48
CA ASP A 57 10.76 -28.72 42.44
C ASP A 57 11.27 -30.01 43.11
N ASP A 58 12.10 -29.81 44.13
CA ASP A 58 12.44 -30.83 45.12
C ASP A 58 11.33 -30.82 46.19
N TRP A 59 10.20 -31.46 45.87
CA TRP A 59 9.27 -32.02 46.85
C TRP A 59 8.48 -33.20 46.28
#